data_AF-A0A931Y2V4-F1
#
_entry.id   AF-A0A931Y2V4-F1
#
_cell.length_a   1.000
_cell.length_b   1.000
_cell.length_c   1.000
_cell.angle_alpha   90.00
_cell.angle_beta   90.00
_cell.angle_gamma   90.00
#
_symmetry.space_group_name_H-M   'P 1'
#
loop_
_entity.id
_entity.type
_entity.pdbx_description
1 polymer ?
#
loop_
_entity_poly.entity_id
_entity_poly.type
_entity_poly.pdbx_seq_one_letter_code
_entity_poly.pdbx_strand_id
1 'polypeptide(L)'
;MTIPPNPHHSVGTTRRTIERAFRALVEAGIGQWADGEPADDRLGDGVFRFANEAVEIVVYEHGIRRRSAEGLNSWRWTEIDEVRLPNLRELVRVRGADAPVSIHLTVAGEPHVVTVPYMIFSALGPAMHQLVSATRLPGPMITVLSSATGSVRLQTGANGRCEVTLHSGDHAFALGADDQKLIVERLGHALGDNLAGSVAGELAGTAVRWVLSLSERHATIYAGDAEGVRRLFIQDADGKVIAVLDLSPDKRREWLAILRCAG
;
A
#
# COMPACT_ATOMS: atom_id res chain seq x y z
N MET A 1 19.19 13.68 -1.12
CA MET A 1 18.25 14.48 -0.31
C MET A 1 17.09 13.55 0.07
N THR A 2 17.17 12.96 1.26
CA THR A 2 16.22 11.98 1.77
C THR A 2 15.02 12.73 2.31
N ILE A 3 13.84 12.56 1.70
CA ILE A 3 12.60 13.11 2.23
C ILE A 3 12.27 12.30 3.49
N PRO A 4 12.20 12.90 4.69
CA PRO A 4 11.82 12.17 5.89
C PRO A 4 10.39 11.64 5.72
N PRO A 5 10.09 10.39 6.12
CA PRO A 5 8.74 9.87 6.09
C PRO A 5 7.84 10.79 6.93
N ASN A 6 6.70 11.19 6.39
CA ASN A 6 5.77 12.11 7.03
C ASN A 6 5.19 11.45 8.32
N PRO A 7 5.59 11.90 9.52
CA PRO A 7 5.35 11.14 10.76
C PRO A 7 3.89 11.23 11.25
N HIS A 8 3.08 12.13 10.70
CA HIS A 8 1.75 12.42 11.27
C HIS A 8 0.60 11.60 10.70
N HIS A 9 0.78 10.95 9.54
CA HIS A 9 -0.31 10.19 8.91
C HIS A 9 -0.40 8.70 9.34
N SER A 10 0.65 8.15 9.97
CA SER A 10 0.69 6.73 10.35
C SER A 10 0.26 6.45 11.79
N VAL A 11 0.56 7.37 12.71
CA VAL A 11 0.38 7.22 14.16
C VAL A 11 -1.10 6.97 14.54
N GLY A 12 -1.99 7.90 14.16
CA GLY A 12 -3.43 7.78 14.47
C GLY A 12 -4.14 6.61 13.79
N THR A 13 -3.63 6.13 12.66
CA THR A 13 -4.19 4.96 11.94
C THR A 13 -3.84 3.66 12.66
N THR A 14 -2.60 3.55 13.16
CA THR A 14 -2.12 2.39 13.89
C THR A 14 -2.84 2.22 15.23
N ARG A 15 -2.93 3.29 16.03
CA ARG A 15 -3.64 3.26 17.31
C ARG A 15 -5.09 2.79 17.18
N ARG A 16 -5.85 3.36 16.24
CA ARG A 16 -7.25 2.96 16.00
C ARG A 16 -7.38 1.50 15.56
N THR A 17 -6.44 1.02 14.76
CA THR A 17 -6.43 -0.39 14.31
C THR A 17 -6.22 -1.33 15.50
N ILE A 18 -5.27 -1.01 16.37
CA ILE A 18 -4.99 -1.76 17.59
C ILE A 18 -6.20 -1.69 18.54
N GLU A 19 -6.68 -0.49 18.89
CA GLU A 19 -7.83 -0.33 19.78
C GLU A 19 -9.05 -1.10 19.28
N ARG A 20 -9.34 -1.06 17.98
CA ARG A 20 -10.44 -1.81 17.40
C ARG A 20 -10.27 -3.33 17.56
N ALA A 21 -9.05 -3.85 17.37
CA ALA A 21 -8.78 -5.28 17.48
C ALA A 21 -8.88 -5.79 18.93
N PHE A 22 -8.41 -5.00 19.90
CA PHE A 22 -8.31 -5.43 21.31
C PHE A 22 -9.53 -5.09 22.17
N ARG A 23 -10.44 -4.22 21.71
CA ARG A 23 -11.64 -3.84 22.46
C ARG A 23 -12.49 -5.03 22.93
N ALA A 24 -12.75 -6.00 22.04
CA ALA A 24 -13.56 -7.17 22.38
C ALA A 24 -12.91 -8.04 23.48
N LEU A 25 -11.58 -8.07 23.56
CA LEU A 25 -10.87 -8.79 24.61
C LEU A 25 -10.98 -8.07 25.96
N VAL A 26 -10.90 -6.74 25.97
CA VAL A 26 -11.13 -5.95 27.18
C VAL A 26 -12.57 -6.10 27.68
N GLU A 27 -13.55 -6.02 26.77
CA GLU A 27 -14.97 -6.22 27.10
C GLU A 27 -15.26 -7.63 27.63
N ALA A 28 -14.49 -8.64 27.19
CA ALA A 28 -14.57 -10.01 27.69
C ALA A 28 -13.74 -10.27 28.96
N GLY A 29 -13.06 -9.27 29.52
CA GLY A 29 -12.23 -9.41 30.73
C GLY A 29 -10.92 -10.16 30.52
N ILE A 30 -10.47 -10.30 29.27
CA ILE A 30 -9.28 -11.07 28.88
C ILE A 30 -8.00 -10.22 28.99
N GLY A 31 -8.13 -8.91 29.12
CA GLY A 31 -7.03 -7.98 29.35
C GLY A 31 -7.56 -6.60 29.72
N GLN A 32 -6.70 -5.60 29.70
CA GLN A 32 -7.08 -4.23 30.04
C GLN A 32 -6.39 -3.22 29.11
N TRP A 33 -7.01 -2.05 28.96
CA TRP A 33 -6.31 -0.90 28.39
C TRP A 33 -5.08 -0.61 29.24
N ALA A 34 -3.95 -0.30 28.60
CA ALA A 34 -2.68 -0.12 29.31
C ALA A 34 -2.59 1.24 30.05
N ASP A 35 -3.72 1.90 30.29
CA ASP A 35 -3.82 3.21 30.95
C ASP A 35 -3.00 3.21 32.25
N GLY A 36 -1.99 4.08 32.32
CA GLY A 36 -1.11 4.24 33.48
C GLY A 36 0.30 3.63 33.35
N GLU A 37 0.61 2.93 32.25
CA GLU A 37 2.02 2.58 31.94
C GLU A 37 2.73 3.78 31.26
N PRO A 38 3.97 4.10 31.67
CA PRO A 38 4.76 5.09 30.95
C PRO A 38 5.02 4.60 29.52
N ALA A 39 4.96 5.53 28.57
CA ALA A 39 5.35 5.28 27.19
C ALA A 39 6.78 4.72 27.16
N ASP A 40 6.99 3.66 26.38
CA ASP A 40 8.33 3.20 26.06
C ASP A 40 8.86 4.12 24.96
N ASP A 41 9.96 4.85 25.18
CA ASP A 41 10.51 5.81 24.21
C ASP A 41 10.75 5.19 22.82
N ARG A 42 10.93 3.86 22.76
CA ARG A 42 11.06 3.15 21.49
C ARG A 42 9.72 2.87 20.84
N LEU A 43 8.66 2.58 21.60
CA LEU A 43 7.40 2.03 21.08
C LEU A 43 6.21 2.99 21.17
N GLY A 44 6.30 4.11 21.89
CA GLY A 44 5.21 5.06 22.09
C GLY A 44 4.29 4.68 23.27
N ASP A 45 3.04 5.12 23.20
CA ASP A 45 2.05 4.93 24.26
C ASP A 45 1.59 3.47 24.38
N GLY A 46 1.46 2.98 25.62
CA GLY A 46 0.83 1.69 25.88
C GLY A 46 -0.65 1.74 25.56
N VAL A 47 -1.14 0.80 24.77
CA VAL A 47 -2.57 0.73 24.41
C VAL A 47 -3.27 -0.47 25.03
N PHE A 48 -2.67 -1.66 25.03
CA PHE A 48 -3.30 -2.86 25.59
C PHE A 48 -2.31 -3.65 26.42
N ARG A 49 -2.77 -4.21 27.54
CA ARG A 49 -1.99 -5.10 28.40
C ARG A 49 -2.73 -6.39 28.70
N PHE A 50 -2.01 -7.48 28.53
CA PHE A 50 -2.35 -8.81 29.01
C PHE A 50 -1.24 -9.31 29.92
N ALA A 51 -1.59 -9.88 31.06
CA ALA A 51 -0.62 -10.55 31.92
C ALA A 51 -1.27 -11.76 32.59
N ASN A 52 -0.59 -12.90 32.53
CA ASN A 52 -0.88 -14.07 33.33
C ASN A 52 0.42 -14.63 33.94
N GLU A 53 0.35 -15.79 34.56
CA GLU A 53 1.51 -16.42 35.21
C GLU A 53 2.66 -16.76 34.23
N ALA A 54 2.36 -16.96 32.95
CA ALA A 54 3.33 -17.44 31.95
C ALA A 54 3.90 -16.32 31.07
N VAL A 55 3.10 -15.29 30.75
CA VAL A 55 3.46 -14.25 29.79
C VAL A 55 2.80 -12.92 30.13
N GLU A 56 3.53 -11.85 29.87
CA GLU A 56 3.00 -10.50 29.82
C GLU A 56 3.21 -9.94 28.41
N ILE A 57 2.16 -9.34 27.87
CA ILE A 57 2.13 -8.71 26.56
C ILE A 57 1.64 -7.28 26.75
N VAL A 58 2.43 -6.33 26.30
CA VAL A 58 2.02 -4.94 26.20
C VAL A 58 2.08 -4.55 24.73
N VAL A 59 0.94 -4.16 24.18
CA VAL A 59 0.85 -3.61 22.84
C VAL A 59 0.94 -2.10 22.97
N TYR A 60 1.81 -1.51 22.17
CA TYR A 60 2.07 -0.09 22.09
C TYR A 60 1.63 0.47 20.74
N GLU A 61 1.51 1.79 20.64
CA GLU A 61 1.16 2.45 19.39
C GLU A 61 2.13 2.12 18.24
N HIS A 62 3.44 2.02 18.50
CA HIS A 62 4.46 1.76 17.49
C HIS A 62 5.09 0.37 17.57
N GLY A 63 4.62 -0.49 18.46
CA GLY A 63 5.15 -1.85 18.54
C GLY A 63 4.53 -2.73 19.61
N ILE A 64 5.26 -3.75 19.99
CA ILE A 64 4.85 -4.74 20.98
C ILE A 64 6.01 -5.12 21.87
N ARG A 65 5.69 -5.35 23.14
CA ARG A 65 6.61 -5.87 24.15
C ARG A 65 6.04 -7.17 24.72
N ARG A 66 6.88 -8.19 24.83
CA ARG A 66 6.55 -9.50 25.40
C ARG A 66 7.57 -9.85 26.47
N ARG A 67 7.10 -10.13 27.68
CA ARG A 67 7.90 -10.71 28.78
C ARG A 67 7.45 -12.15 29.02
N SER A 68 8.40 -13.05 29.16
CA SER A 68 8.18 -14.47 29.44
C SER A 68 9.32 -15.05 30.26
N ALA A 69 9.26 -16.35 30.59
CA ALA A 69 10.36 -17.07 31.24
C ALA A 69 11.68 -17.02 30.44
N GLU A 70 11.62 -16.89 29.11
CA GLU A 70 12.78 -16.82 28.22
C GLU A 70 13.42 -15.42 28.18
N GLY A 71 12.75 -14.41 28.74
CA GLY A 71 13.22 -13.03 28.77
C GLY A 71 12.21 -12.01 28.25
N LEU A 72 12.71 -10.80 28.02
CA LEU A 72 11.96 -9.64 27.54
C LEU A 72 12.35 -9.34 26.09
N ASN A 73 11.34 -9.26 25.22
CA ASN A 73 11.49 -8.87 23.83
C ASN A 73 10.61 -7.65 23.52
N SER A 74 11.09 -6.78 22.64
CA SER A 74 10.38 -5.58 22.21
C SER A 74 10.67 -5.30 20.74
N TRP A 75 9.64 -5.09 19.94
CA TRP A 75 9.78 -4.85 18.49
C TRP A 75 8.88 -3.70 18.05
N ARG A 76 9.40 -2.79 17.23
CA ARG A 76 8.59 -1.82 16.50
C ARG A 76 7.84 -2.52 15.36
N TRP A 77 6.65 -2.04 15.02
CA TRP A 77 5.91 -2.55 13.85
C TRP A 77 6.70 -2.41 12.55
N THR A 78 7.61 -1.42 12.47
CA THR A 78 8.49 -1.19 11.32
C THR A 78 9.73 -2.08 11.29
N GLU A 79 10.07 -2.74 12.40
CA GLU A 79 11.20 -3.68 12.49
C GLU A 79 10.78 -5.11 12.12
N ILE A 80 9.48 -5.40 12.20
CA ILE A 80 8.94 -6.71 11.85
C ILE A 80 8.81 -6.76 10.33
N ASP A 81 9.66 -7.57 9.72
CA ASP A 81 9.59 -7.85 8.31
C ASP A 81 8.32 -8.64 8.04
N GLU A 82 8.14 -9.81 8.63
CA GLU A 82 7.05 -10.73 8.29
C GLU A 82 6.28 -11.18 9.52
N VAL A 83 4.98 -11.37 9.37
CA VAL A 83 4.12 -12.04 10.36
C VAL A 83 3.49 -13.25 9.69
N ARG A 84 3.85 -14.45 10.14
CA ARG A 84 3.23 -15.69 9.70
C ARG A 84 2.37 -16.25 10.81
N LEU A 85 1.07 -16.29 10.55
CA LEU A 85 0.08 -16.88 11.44
C LEU A 85 0.03 -18.41 11.23
N PRO A 86 -0.33 -19.18 12.27
CA PRO A 86 -0.63 -20.60 12.13
C PRO A 86 -1.71 -20.84 11.08
N ASN A 87 -1.56 -21.91 10.31
CA ASN A 87 -2.56 -22.32 9.35
C ASN A 87 -3.77 -22.97 10.04
N LEU A 88 -4.87 -23.15 9.29
CA LEU A 88 -6.10 -23.75 9.84
C LEU A 88 -5.88 -25.14 10.46
N ARG A 89 -4.98 -25.97 9.90
CA ARG A 89 -4.70 -27.30 10.45
C ARG A 89 -4.01 -27.24 11.82
N GLU A 90 -3.19 -26.22 12.03
CA GLU A 90 -2.54 -25.95 13.33
C GLU A 90 -3.57 -25.42 14.33
N LEU A 91 -4.42 -24.48 13.92
CA LEU A 91 -5.44 -23.89 14.81
C LEU A 91 -6.52 -24.88 15.24
N VAL A 92 -6.93 -25.83 14.38
CA VAL A 92 -7.94 -26.85 14.73
C VAL A 92 -7.47 -27.78 15.87
N ARG A 93 -6.16 -27.87 16.11
CA ARG A 93 -5.60 -28.68 17.21
C ARG A 93 -5.58 -27.95 18.55
N VAL A 94 -5.79 -26.64 18.56
CA VAL A 94 -5.79 -25.80 19.75
C VAL A 94 -7.10 -26.03 20.52
N ARG A 95 -7.00 -26.49 21.77
CA ARG A 95 -8.17 -26.77 22.63
C ARG A 95 -8.14 -25.89 23.87
N GLY A 96 -9.10 -24.96 23.96
CA GLY A 96 -9.24 -24.06 25.10
C GLY A 96 -8.68 -22.65 24.84
N ALA A 97 -9.21 -21.67 25.56
CA ALA A 97 -8.85 -20.25 25.41
C ALA A 97 -7.39 -19.96 25.80
N ASP A 98 -6.87 -20.69 26.78
CA ASP A 98 -5.51 -20.54 27.31
C ASP A 98 -4.46 -21.36 26.56
N ALA A 99 -4.87 -22.17 25.58
CA ALA A 99 -3.94 -23.02 24.86
C ALA A 99 -2.90 -22.16 24.11
N PRO A 100 -1.60 -22.52 24.17
CA PRO A 100 -0.55 -21.72 23.57
C PRO A 100 -0.61 -21.79 22.05
N VAL A 101 -0.48 -20.63 21.41
CA VAL A 101 -0.44 -20.46 19.96
C VAL A 101 0.75 -19.59 19.58
N SER A 102 1.50 -20.05 18.59
CA SER A 102 2.73 -19.40 18.14
C SER A 102 2.47 -18.45 16.98
N ILE A 103 2.83 -17.18 17.13
CA ILE A 103 2.93 -16.22 16.02
C ILE A 103 4.39 -16.19 15.58
N HIS A 104 4.66 -16.51 14.32
CA HIS A 104 6.01 -16.49 13.77
C HIS A 104 6.30 -15.10 13.21
N LEU A 105 7.40 -14.50 13.62
CA LEU A 105 7.86 -13.21 13.15
C LEU A 105 9.21 -13.37 12.44
N THR A 106 9.44 -12.56 11.43
CA THR A 106 10.80 -12.30 10.92
C THR A 106 11.12 -10.84 11.26
N VAL A 107 12.22 -10.60 11.96
CA VAL A 107 12.65 -9.26 12.39
C VAL A 107 14.10 -9.08 11.97
N ALA A 108 14.38 -8.08 11.14
CA ALA A 108 15.70 -7.87 10.55
C ALA A 108 16.30 -9.14 9.91
N GLY A 109 15.45 -9.95 9.26
CA GLY A 109 15.84 -11.23 8.66
C GLY A 109 16.00 -12.40 9.64
N GLU A 110 15.87 -12.19 10.95
CA GLU A 110 15.97 -13.24 11.96
C GLU A 110 14.59 -13.79 12.37
N PRO A 111 14.43 -15.12 12.50
CA PRO A 111 13.17 -15.72 12.89
C PRO A 111 12.96 -15.61 14.41
N HIS A 112 11.76 -15.17 14.81
CA HIS A 112 11.29 -15.13 16.19
C HIS A 112 9.93 -15.82 16.33
N VAL A 113 9.61 -16.27 17.54
CA VAL A 113 8.33 -16.89 17.88
C VAL A 113 7.72 -16.19 19.10
N VAL A 114 6.50 -15.71 18.95
CA VAL A 114 5.71 -15.14 20.04
C VAL A 114 4.59 -16.11 20.39
N THR A 115 4.77 -16.84 21.48
CA THR A 115 3.74 -17.76 22.00
C THR A 115 2.81 -17.00 22.93
N VAL A 116 1.51 -17.02 22.61
CA VAL A 116 0.45 -16.33 23.36
C VAL A 116 -0.74 -17.29 23.57
N PRO A 117 -1.60 -17.07 24.57
CA PRO A 117 -2.87 -17.78 24.69
C PRO A 117 -3.73 -17.60 23.44
N TYR A 118 -4.48 -18.62 23.03
CA TYR A 118 -5.33 -18.60 21.83
C TYR A 118 -6.32 -17.42 21.82
N MET A 119 -6.88 -17.09 22.98
CA MET A 119 -7.75 -15.92 23.15
C MET A 119 -7.05 -14.61 22.78
N ILE A 120 -5.77 -14.44 23.11
CA ILE A 120 -4.97 -13.28 22.73
C ILE A 120 -4.59 -13.35 21.25
N PHE A 121 -4.19 -14.52 20.77
CA PHE A 121 -3.86 -14.75 19.37
C PHE A 121 -4.98 -14.30 18.43
N SER A 122 -6.25 -14.57 18.79
CA SER A 122 -7.41 -14.26 17.95
C SER A 122 -7.55 -12.77 17.61
N ALA A 123 -7.07 -11.87 18.47
CA ALA A 123 -7.00 -10.43 18.19
C ALA A 123 -5.60 -9.99 17.73
N LEU A 124 -4.55 -10.44 18.43
CA LEU A 124 -3.18 -9.98 18.21
C LEU A 124 -2.63 -10.43 16.84
N GLY A 125 -2.82 -11.69 16.47
CA GLY A 125 -2.29 -12.24 15.22
C GLY A 125 -2.78 -11.48 13.98
N PRO A 126 -4.10 -11.37 13.76
CA PRO A 126 -4.66 -10.61 12.64
C PRO A 126 -4.26 -9.13 12.67
N ALA A 127 -4.24 -8.49 13.85
CA ALA A 127 -3.83 -7.09 13.98
C ALA A 127 -2.36 -6.89 13.60
N MET A 128 -1.45 -7.73 14.08
CA MET A 128 -0.04 -7.70 13.71
C MET A 128 0.14 -7.91 12.22
N HIS A 129 -0.53 -8.92 11.63
CA HIS A 129 -0.46 -9.17 10.20
C HIS A 129 -0.94 -7.97 9.39
N GLN A 130 -2.06 -7.35 9.78
CA GLN A 130 -2.59 -6.14 9.13
C GLN A 130 -1.62 -4.96 9.23
N LEU A 131 -1.08 -4.70 10.42
CA LEU A 131 -0.15 -3.59 10.66
C LEU A 131 1.14 -3.77 9.89
N VAL A 132 1.75 -4.96 9.95
CA VAL A 132 2.98 -5.28 9.21
C VAL A 132 2.76 -5.26 7.70
N SER A 133 1.60 -5.72 7.23
CA SER A 133 1.24 -5.59 5.80
C SER A 133 1.03 -4.13 5.38
N ALA A 134 0.57 -3.26 6.28
CA ALA A 134 0.38 -1.84 6.01
C ALA A 134 1.68 -1.03 6.13
N THR A 135 2.63 -1.46 6.97
CA THR A 135 3.96 -0.83 7.07
C THR A 135 4.93 -1.33 6.00
N ARG A 136 4.72 -2.55 5.47
CA ARG A 136 5.30 -2.96 4.20
C ARG A 136 4.71 -2.11 3.10
N LEU A 137 5.44 -1.08 2.73
CA LEU A 137 5.22 -0.44 1.46
C LEU A 137 5.31 -1.55 0.40
N PRO A 138 4.28 -1.75 -0.45
CA PRO A 138 4.36 -2.76 -1.49
C PRO A 138 5.67 -2.52 -2.27
N GLY A 139 6.39 -3.61 -2.55
CA GLY A 139 7.54 -3.53 -3.46
C GLY A 139 7.14 -2.83 -4.75
N PRO A 140 8.09 -2.25 -5.50
CA PRO A 140 7.76 -1.37 -6.62
C PRO A 140 6.76 -2.06 -7.55
N MET A 141 5.53 -1.55 -7.57
CA MET A 141 4.49 -2.14 -8.39
C MET A 141 4.68 -1.63 -9.81
N ILE A 142 5.02 -2.55 -10.70
CA ILE A 142 5.24 -2.25 -12.12
C ILE A 142 3.98 -2.65 -12.88
N THR A 143 3.33 -1.65 -13.48
CA THR A 143 2.21 -1.85 -14.40
C THR A 143 2.66 -1.42 -15.79
N VAL A 144 2.47 -2.27 -16.79
CA VAL A 144 2.80 -1.95 -18.19
C VAL A 144 1.52 -1.96 -19.01
N LEU A 145 1.25 -0.82 -19.63
CA LEU A 145 0.09 -0.59 -20.48
C LEU A 145 0.56 -0.58 -21.94
N SER A 146 0.32 -1.67 -22.68
CA SER A 146 0.85 -1.86 -24.04
C SER A 146 -0.22 -1.67 -25.12
N SER A 147 0.18 -1.04 -26.21
CA SER A 147 -0.61 -0.84 -27.44
C SER A 147 0.20 -1.27 -28.67
N ALA A 148 -0.37 -1.13 -29.86
CA ALA A 148 0.35 -1.44 -31.11
C ALA A 148 1.47 -0.42 -31.41
N THR A 149 1.36 0.82 -30.94
CA THR A 149 2.29 1.91 -31.28
C THR A 149 3.27 2.24 -30.13
N GLY A 150 3.15 1.57 -28.97
CA GLY A 150 4.04 1.77 -27.83
C GLY A 150 3.44 1.30 -26.51
N SER A 151 4.13 1.58 -25.40
CA SER A 151 3.65 1.26 -24.06
C SER A 151 3.96 2.34 -23.03
N VAL A 152 3.16 2.38 -21.96
CA VAL A 152 3.40 3.22 -20.78
C VAL A 152 3.70 2.30 -19.60
N ARG A 153 4.87 2.46 -18.99
CA ARG A 153 5.27 1.79 -17.75
C ARG A 153 5.02 2.72 -16.58
N LEU A 154 4.22 2.26 -15.64
CA LEU A 154 3.94 2.90 -14.35
C LEU A 154 4.71 2.12 -13.28
N GLN A 155 5.63 2.78 -12.59
CA GLN A 155 6.40 2.19 -11.51
C GLN A 155 6.09 2.93 -10.21
N THR A 156 5.27 2.31 -9.37
CA THR A 156 4.85 2.89 -8.09
C THR A 156 5.86 2.52 -7.02
N GLY A 157 6.53 3.51 -6.48
CA GLY A 157 7.40 3.38 -5.33
C GLY A 157 6.63 3.24 -4.03
N ALA A 158 7.39 2.92 -3.00
CA ALA A 158 6.92 2.63 -1.66
C ALA A 158 6.05 3.77 -1.06
N ASN A 159 6.35 5.03 -1.40
CA ASN A 159 5.66 6.23 -0.93
C ASN A 159 4.40 6.61 -1.74
N GLY A 160 3.90 5.73 -2.63
CA GLY A 160 2.77 6.00 -3.51
C GLY A 160 3.10 6.90 -4.71
N ARG A 161 4.38 7.32 -4.84
CA ARG A 161 4.86 8.06 -6.01
C ARG A 161 5.01 7.11 -7.18
N CYS A 162 4.38 7.40 -8.30
CA CYS A 162 4.41 6.60 -9.50
C CYS A 162 5.21 7.31 -10.60
N GLU A 163 6.34 6.72 -10.96
CA GLU A 163 7.17 7.13 -12.10
C GLU A 163 6.57 6.61 -13.40
N VAL A 164 6.54 7.45 -14.43
CA VAL A 164 5.95 7.13 -15.73
C VAL A 164 7.02 7.17 -16.81
N THR A 165 7.17 6.04 -17.52
CA THR A 165 8.06 5.92 -18.67
C THR A 165 7.27 5.51 -19.90
N LEU A 166 7.47 6.21 -21.00
CA LEU A 166 6.92 5.88 -22.31
C LEU A 166 7.94 5.09 -23.12
N HIS A 167 7.50 3.98 -23.72
CA HIS A 167 8.27 3.23 -24.71
C HIS A 167 7.61 3.34 -26.08
N SER A 168 8.35 3.80 -27.09
CA SER A 168 7.88 3.96 -28.47
C SER A 168 9.00 3.58 -29.43
N GLY A 169 8.84 2.46 -30.14
CA GLY A 169 9.95 1.83 -30.87
C GLY A 169 11.10 1.46 -29.94
N ASP A 170 12.33 1.81 -30.32
CA ASP A 170 13.55 1.56 -29.53
C ASP A 170 13.84 2.65 -28.48
N HIS A 171 12.95 3.63 -28.33
CA HIS A 171 13.14 4.76 -27.43
C HIS A 171 12.35 4.59 -26.13
N ALA A 172 12.97 4.99 -25.02
CA ALA A 172 12.34 5.13 -23.71
C ALA A 172 12.45 6.58 -23.25
N PHE A 173 11.31 7.18 -22.90
CA PHE A 173 11.21 8.57 -22.44
C PHE A 173 10.70 8.60 -21.00
N ALA A 174 11.51 9.13 -20.08
CA ALA A 174 11.06 9.42 -18.73
C ALA A 174 10.11 10.62 -18.77
N LEU A 175 8.82 10.40 -18.48
CA LEU A 175 7.79 11.45 -18.57
C LEU A 175 7.60 12.24 -17.28
N GLY A 176 8.14 11.75 -16.15
CA GLY A 176 8.00 12.36 -14.83
C GLY A 176 7.36 11.40 -13.83
N ALA A 177 6.88 11.95 -12.72
CA ALA A 177 6.26 11.16 -11.65
C ALA A 177 5.18 11.96 -10.93
N ASP A 178 4.16 11.29 -10.41
CA ASP A 178 3.09 11.91 -9.61
C ASP A 178 2.47 10.91 -8.62
N ASP A 179 1.46 11.32 -7.86
CA ASP A 179 0.70 10.39 -7.01
C ASP A 179 0.03 9.29 -7.85
N GLN A 180 0.19 8.04 -7.44
CA GLN A 180 -0.33 6.89 -8.18
C GLN A 180 -1.86 6.95 -8.36
N LYS A 181 -2.60 7.33 -7.31
CA LYS A 181 -4.07 7.38 -7.38
C LYS A 181 -4.50 8.42 -8.39
N LEU A 182 -3.83 9.58 -8.41
CA LEU A 182 -4.08 10.63 -9.39
C LEU A 182 -3.84 10.15 -10.83
N ILE A 183 -2.74 9.44 -11.08
CA ILE A 183 -2.41 8.90 -12.40
C ILE A 183 -3.44 7.86 -12.83
N VAL A 184 -3.76 6.89 -11.96
CA VAL A 184 -4.73 5.82 -12.23
C VAL A 184 -6.12 6.39 -12.49
N GLU A 185 -6.57 7.34 -11.66
CA GLU A 185 -7.88 7.99 -11.80
C GLU A 185 -7.98 8.74 -13.13
N ARG A 186 -7.00 9.61 -13.44
CA ARG A 186 -7.04 10.45 -14.65
C ARG A 186 -6.90 9.63 -15.93
N LEU A 187 -5.98 8.66 -15.96
CA LEU A 187 -5.89 7.73 -17.09
C LEU A 187 -7.16 6.90 -17.21
N GLY A 188 -7.70 6.41 -16.10
CA GLY A 188 -8.96 5.66 -16.08
C GLY A 188 -10.13 6.43 -16.69
N HIS A 189 -10.28 7.71 -16.34
CA HIS A 189 -11.28 8.60 -16.95
C HIS A 189 -11.03 8.78 -18.46
N ALA A 190 -9.78 8.99 -18.87
CA ALA A 190 -9.43 9.14 -20.28
C ALA A 190 -9.59 7.87 -21.12
N LEU A 191 -9.69 6.69 -20.49
CA LEU A 191 -9.90 5.40 -21.14
C LEU A 191 -11.37 4.95 -21.10
N GLY A 192 -12.23 5.66 -20.38
CA GLY A 192 -13.67 5.39 -20.33
C GLY A 192 -14.35 5.50 -21.69
N ASP A 193 -15.56 4.95 -21.77
CA ASP A 193 -16.30 4.82 -23.03
C ASP A 193 -16.50 6.17 -23.74
N ASN A 194 -16.81 7.20 -22.96
CA ASN A 194 -16.96 8.57 -23.41
C ASN A 194 -15.80 9.43 -22.92
N LEU A 195 -15.14 10.16 -23.83
CA LEU A 195 -14.13 11.13 -23.45
C LEU A 195 -14.81 12.40 -22.90
N ALA A 196 -14.91 12.50 -21.58
CA ALA A 196 -15.53 13.63 -20.90
C ALA A 196 -14.57 14.83 -20.79
N GLY A 197 -15.13 16.03 -20.59
CA GLY A 197 -14.39 17.27 -20.38
C GLY A 197 -14.40 18.23 -21.58
N SER A 198 -13.94 19.46 -21.33
CA SER A 198 -13.82 20.52 -22.32
C SER A 198 -12.66 20.25 -23.28
N VAL A 199 -12.85 20.56 -24.56
CA VAL A 199 -11.77 20.52 -25.56
C VAL A 199 -10.70 21.52 -25.17
N ALA A 200 -9.45 21.04 -25.04
CA ALA A 200 -8.29 21.83 -24.66
C ALA A 200 -7.56 22.41 -25.88
N GLY A 201 -7.76 21.82 -27.07
CA GLY A 201 -7.15 22.26 -28.31
C GLY A 201 -7.29 21.23 -29.42
N GLU A 202 -6.42 21.32 -30.42
CA GLU A 202 -6.34 20.39 -31.55
C GLU A 202 -4.90 19.92 -31.74
N LEU A 203 -4.69 18.61 -31.92
CA LEU A 203 -3.39 18.01 -32.24
C LEU A 203 -3.56 17.08 -33.44
N ALA A 204 -2.77 17.29 -34.49
CA ALA A 204 -2.82 16.51 -35.74
C ALA A 204 -4.26 16.34 -36.29
N GLY A 205 -5.04 17.42 -36.35
CA GLY A 205 -6.41 17.40 -36.85
C GLY A 205 -7.44 16.77 -35.90
N THR A 206 -7.04 16.39 -34.69
CA THR A 206 -7.91 15.75 -33.69
C THR A 206 -8.19 16.72 -32.55
N ALA A 207 -9.47 16.98 -32.25
CA ALA A 207 -9.84 17.72 -31.06
C ALA A 207 -9.46 16.93 -29.80
N VAL A 208 -8.61 17.52 -28.95
CA VAL A 208 -8.05 16.86 -27.78
C VAL A 208 -8.54 17.45 -26.48
N ARG A 209 -8.55 16.61 -25.44
CA ARG A 209 -8.84 16.98 -24.05
C ARG A 209 -7.62 16.66 -23.20
N TRP A 210 -7.35 17.50 -22.22
CA TRP A 210 -6.27 17.27 -21.29
C TRP A 210 -6.58 16.08 -20.37
N VAL A 211 -5.60 15.22 -20.16
CA VAL A 211 -5.71 14.04 -19.28
C VAL A 211 -4.93 14.28 -17.99
N LEU A 212 -3.63 14.49 -18.10
CA LEU A 212 -2.75 14.75 -16.95
C LEU A 212 -1.46 15.42 -17.40
N SER A 213 -0.85 16.17 -16.49
CA SER A 213 0.53 16.66 -16.62
C SER A 213 1.34 16.07 -15.47
N LEU A 214 2.53 15.56 -15.78
CA LEU A 214 3.41 14.91 -14.81
C LEU A 214 4.40 15.90 -14.23
N SER A 215 4.66 15.77 -12.94
CA SER A 215 5.69 16.56 -12.26
C SER A 215 7.11 16.16 -12.71
N GLU A 216 8.09 17.00 -12.39
CA GLU A 216 9.54 16.88 -12.71
C GLU A 216 9.95 17.11 -14.16
N ARG A 217 9.26 16.47 -15.11
CA ARG A 217 9.60 16.58 -16.55
C ARG A 217 8.54 17.34 -17.35
N HIS A 218 7.44 17.75 -16.69
CA HIS A 218 6.36 18.55 -17.28
C HIS A 218 5.75 17.95 -18.55
N ALA A 219 5.88 16.63 -18.74
CA ALA A 219 5.22 15.96 -19.86
C ALA A 219 3.70 15.99 -19.65
N THR A 220 2.96 16.18 -20.73
CA THR A 220 1.50 16.26 -20.68
C THR A 220 0.89 15.24 -21.63
N ILE A 221 -0.14 14.54 -21.14
CA ILE A 221 -0.92 13.58 -21.91
C ILE A 221 -2.26 14.22 -22.26
N TYR A 222 -2.61 14.17 -23.54
CA TYR A 222 -3.92 14.52 -24.06
C TYR A 222 -4.58 13.31 -24.68
N ALA A 223 -5.91 13.29 -24.71
CA ALA A 223 -6.69 12.26 -25.37
C ALA A 223 -7.60 12.87 -26.44
N GLY A 224 -7.76 12.17 -27.55
CA GLY A 224 -8.73 12.49 -28.60
C GLY A 224 -9.33 11.21 -29.18
N ASP A 225 -10.51 11.32 -29.79
CA ASP A 225 -11.13 10.24 -30.55
C ASP A 225 -11.07 10.55 -32.04
N ALA A 226 -10.57 9.61 -32.84
CA ALA A 226 -10.56 9.69 -34.29
C ALA A 226 -10.88 8.32 -34.88
N GLU A 227 -11.87 8.25 -35.76
CA GLU A 227 -12.23 7.02 -36.49
C GLU A 227 -12.50 5.80 -35.58
N GLY A 228 -13.05 6.03 -34.38
CA GLY A 228 -13.34 4.97 -33.40
C GLY A 228 -12.13 4.51 -32.58
N VAL A 229 -10.96 5.14 -32.74
CA VAL A 229 -9.74 4.89 -31.98
C VAL A 229 -9.49 6.04 -30.99
N ARG A 230 -9.18 5.70 -29.73
CA ARG A 230 -8.73 6.69 -28.73
C ARG A 230 -7.24 6.88 -28.91
N ARG A 231 -6.82 8.10 -29.24
CA ARG A 231 -5.42 8.49 -29.37
C ARG A 231 -4.96 9.21 -28.12
N LEU A 232 -3.86 8.75 -27.52
CA LEU A 232 -3.16 9.48 -26.48
C LEU A 232 -1.97 10.22 -27.10
N PHE A 233 -1.97 11.54 -27.03
CA PHE A 233 -0.87 12.40 -27.48
C PHE A 233 -0.01 12.75 -26.29
N ILE A 234 1.28 12.41 -26.34
CA ILE A 234 2.24 12.70 -25.27
C ILE A 234 3.12 13.86 -25.74
N GLN A 235 3.04 14.99 -25.03
CA GLN A 235 3.91 16.14 -25.20
C GLN A 235 5.02 16.17 -24.15
N ASP A 236 6.22 16.58 -24.55
CA ASP A 236 7.30 16.92 -23.61
C ASP A 236 7.12 18.33 -23.01
N ALA A 237 8.11 18.79 -22.22
CA ALA A 237 8.11 20.10 -21.57
C ALA A 237 8.06 21.28 -22.54
N ASP A 238 8.50 21.09 -23.79
CA ASP A 238 8.54 22.12 -24.83
C ASP A 238 7.24 22.14 -25.66
N GLY A 239 6.26 21.31 -25.30
CA GLY A 239 5.00 21.16 -26.02
C GLY A 239 5.12 20.34 -27.31
N LYS A 240 6.26 19.69 -27.56
CA LYS A 240 6.44 18.84 -28.74
C LYS A 240 5.80 17.48 -28.50
N VAL A 241 4.98 17.02 -29.44
CA VAL A 241 4.43 15.65 -29.41
C VAL A 241 5.56 14.66 -29.67
N ILE A 242 5.91 13.85 -28.67
CA ILE A 242 7.00 12.86 -28.73
C ILE A 242 6.50 11.45 -29.06
N ALA A 243 5.21 11.16 -28.82
CA ALA A 243 4.57 9.92 -29.25
C ALA A 243 3.05 10.04 -29.33
N VAL A 244 2.44 9.12 -30.07
CA VAL A 244 0.99 8.92 -30.15
C VAL A 244 0.68 7.45 -29.92
N LEU A 245 -0.13 7.16 -28.90
CA LEU A 245 -0.59 5.82 -28.58
C LEU A 245 -2.01 5.62 -29.07
N ASP A 246 -2.19 4.68 -30.00
CA ASP A 246 -3.49 4.36 -30.58
C ASP A 246 -4.10 3.17 -29.84
N LEU A 247 -5.27 3.41 -29.24
CA LEU A 247 -5.98 2.44 -28.42
C LEU A 247 -7.29 2.05 -29.09
N SER A 248 -7.33 0.82 -29.61
CA SER A 248 -8.58 0.18 -30.02
C SER A 248 -9.53 0.04 -28.82
N PRO A 249 -10.84 -0.12 -29.03
CA PRO A 249 -11.80 -0.32 -27.94
C PRO A 249 -11.41 -1.46 -26.99
N ASP A 250 -10.88 -2.58 -27.52
CA ASP A 250 -10.39 -3.70 -26.72
C ASP A 250 -9.19 -3.31 -25.86
N LYS A 251 -8.23 -2.59 -26.45
CA LYS A 251 -7.05 -2.14 -25.70
C LYS A 251 -7.39 -1.12 -24.62
N ARG A 252 -8.37 -0.23 -24.85
CA ARG A 252 -8.87 0.66 -23.80
C ARG A 252 -9.45 -0.12 -22.61
N ARG A 253 -10.27 -1.13 -22.89
CA ARG A 253 -10.87 -1.98 -21.84
C ARG A 253 -9.81 -2.76 -21.07
N GLU A 254 -8.83 -3.31 -21.78
CA GLU A 254 -7.69 -4.00 -21.17
C GLU A 254 -6.89 -3.07 -20.25
N TRP A 255 -6.52 -1.88 -20.73
CA TRP A 255 -5.81 -0.89 -19.92
C TRP A 255 -6.60 -0.47 -18.70
N LEU A 256 -7.91 -0.22 -18.86
CA LEU A 256 -8.79 0.16 -17.76
C LEU A 256 -8.89 -0.94 -16.70
N ALA A 257 -8.95 -2.22 -17.10
CA ALA A 257 -8.95 -3.35 -16.17
C ALA A 257 -7.62 -3.44 -15.40
N ILE A 258 -6.50 -3.28 -16.09
CA ILE A 258 -5.16 -3.29 -15.47
C ILE A 258 -5.04 -2.14 -14.45
N LEU A 259 -5.44 -0.92 -14.82
CA LEU A 259 -5.39 0.24 -13.94
C LEU A 259 -6.28 0.08 -12.69
N ARG A 260 -7.45 -0.55 -12.81
CA ARG A 260 -8.33 -0.83 -11.67
C ARG A 260 -7.78 -1.87 -10.70
N CYS A 261 -6.88 -2.75 -11.16
CA CYS A 261 -6.16 -3.67 -10.28
C CYS A 261 -4.96 -2.99 -9.60
N ALA A 262 -4.47 -1.88 -10.16
CA ALA A 262 -3.31 -1.16 -9.65
C ALA A 262 -3.68 -0.08 -8.60
N GLY A 263 -4.85 0.56 -8.71
CA GLY A 263 -5.32 1.59 -7.76
C GLY A 263 -6.17 1.04 -6.62
#